data_AF-A0A1D9MA57-F1
#
_entry.id   AF-A0A1D9MA57-F1
#
_cell.length_a   1.000
_cell.length_b   1.000
_cell.length_c   1.000
_cell.angle_alpha   90.00
_cell.angle_beta   90.00
_cell.angle_gamma   90.00
#
_symmetry.space_group_name_H-M   'P 1'
#
loop_
_entity.id
_entity.type
_entity.pdbx_description
1 polymer ?
#
loop_
_entity_poly.entity_id
_entity_poly.type
_entity_poly.pdbx_seq_one_letter_code
_entity_poly.pdbx_strand_id
1 'polypeptide(L)'
;MKLRSHLLSATALMLLPLAAQAGELAFAPVPFAADDAAKRAVLASSEVTIDGKTYPIGYTAFARSGEKFGQTAFGALTGRDGAVLKAEDGSEIISNSADFTSLLKVGAKLFSLTHFESRPGAMYLSELAQDAEGKLSVVSSKPVDFSALNGLWVPCAGSVTPWETHLGSEEYPADARAIEEATALDQLDDYPFTMVRYEGVEPAKMDLEAFRAAYKPYRYGAPVEVTVTEDGTATPVRHHAMGRVAVELAKVMPDQKTAYISDDGTNVGLFMFVADKEGDLSAGQLYAAKWTQTSDEGAGAADLSWIDLGHADDATVTKAVEEGIKFSDLFETAEIGEDGSCPEGFASANAEGQAECLKVKPGMEMLASRLETRRYASMLGATTEFRKMEGIAYDGDHNKVYLAMSEIAKGMEDGSKQDKGGRNDIRLAKNACGAVYQLDLAENFQATSAKAIVAGKPLTYPEGSEYAGNECDIDGIANPDNLTYIPGYNTLIIGEDTGEGHQNDAIWSMNLETAALTRVFSTPYGSETTSPYWYPDVNGHGYLMAVVQHPYGESDEDKLQDAADAQAYVGYIGPFPALAK
;
A
#
# COMPACT_ATOMS: atom_id res chain seq x y z
N MET A 1 -49.31 -65.49 8.25
CA MET A 1 -48.20 -64.60 7.84
C MET A 1 -48.76 -63.19 7.67
N LYS A 2 -48.59 -62.29 8.64
CA LYS A 2 -48.95 -60.87 8.52
C LYS A 2 -47.80 -60.05 9.13
N LEU A 3 -47.12 -59.29 8.27
CA LEU A 3 -45.95 -58.47 8.60
C LEU A 3 -46.36 -57.31 9.53
N ARG A 4 -45.55 -57.09 10.56
CA ARG A 4 -45.54 -55.87 11.38
C ARG A 4 -44.51 -54.91 10.78
N SER A 5 -44.93 -53.70 10.44
CA SER A 5 -44.05 -52.58 10.10
C SER A 5 -43.91 -51.66 11.32
N HIS A 6 -42.70 -51.55 11.85
CA HIS A 6 -42.33 -50.55 12.86
C HIS A 6 -41.87 -49.28 12.14
N LEU A 7 -42.52 -48.14 12.42
CA LEU A 7 -41.99 -46.82 12.08
C LEU A 7 -40.94 -46.43 13.13
N LEU A 8 -39.72 -46.15 12.68
CA LEU A 8 -38.69 -45.43 13.42
C LEU A 8 -38.81 -43.94 13.05
N SER A 9 -39.21 -43.09 14.00
CA SER A 9 -39.05 -41.65 13.88
C SER A 9 -37.59 -41.30 14.15
N ALA A 10 -36.87 -40.83 13.12
CA ALA A 10 -35.58 -40.19 13.28
C ALA A 10 -35.79 -38.71 13.59
N THR A 11 -35.41 -38.28 14.80
CA THR A 11 -35.38 -36.87 15.18
C THR A 11 -34.10 -36.25 14.60
N ALA A 12 -34.23 -35.45 13.55
CA ALA A 12 -33.12 -34.63 13.07
C ALA A 12 -32.92 -33.45 14.03
N LEU A 13 -31.83 -33.46 14.81
CA LEU A 13 -31.34 -32.25 15.47
C LEU A 13 -30.79 -31.33 14.36
N MET A 14 -31.53 -30.28 14.01
CA MET A 14 -30.96 -29.14 13.29
C MET A 14 -30.04 -28.39 14.26
N LEU A 15 -28.73 -28.58 14.11
CA LEU A 15 -27.74 -27.65 14.65
C LEU A 15 -27.80 -26.38 13.79
N LEU A 16 -28.53 -25.38 14.27
CA LEU A 16 -28.39 -24.02 13.78
C LEU A 16 -26.97 -23.55 14.13
N PRO A 17 -26.18 -23.03 13.18
CA PRO A 17 -24.92 -22.39 13.53
C PRO A 17 -25.27 -21.17 14.39
N LEU A 18 -24.87 -21.19 15.66
CA LEU A 18 -24.79 -19.99 16.47
C LEU A 18 -23.74 -19.10 15.78
N ALA A 19 -24.17 -18.00 15.18
CA ALA A 19 -23.24 -16.93 14.85
C ALA A 19 -22.55 -16.54 16.17
N ALA A 20 -21.24 -16.78 16.27
CA ALA A 20 -20.47 -16.33 17.40
C ALA A 20 -20.59 -14.79 17.42
N GLN A 21 -21.03 -14.24 18.54
CA GLN A 21 -21.03 -12.79 18.72
C GLN A 21 -19.57 -12.34 18.72
N ALA A 22 -19.25 -11.28 17.97
CA ALA A 22 -17.92 -10.69 17.99
C ALA A 22 -17.54 -10.31 19.44
N GLY A 23 -16.26 -10.49 19.77
CA GLY A 23 -15.68 -10.06 21.04
C GLY A 23 -15.68 -8.55 21.18
N GLU A 24 -15.39 -8.08 22.39
CA GLU A 24 -15.26 -6.65 22.69
C GLU A 24 -13.79 -6.24 22.64
N LEU A 25 -13.46 -5.24 21.82
CA LEU A 25 -12.14 -4.61 21.79
C LEU A 25 -12.30 -3.10 21.91
N ALA A 26 -11.66 -2.50 22.92
CA ALA A 26 -11.71 -1.07 23.15
C ALA A 26 -10.36 -0.53 23.63
N PHE A 27 -9.81 0.44 22.91
CA PHE A 27 -8.57 1.13 23.26
C PHE A 27 -8.83 2.31 24.18
N ALA A 28 -7.90 2.62 25.08
CA ALA A 28 -7.87 3.93 25.71
C ALA A 28 -7.55 5.00 24.64
N PRO A 29 -8.31 6.09 24.58
CA PRO A 29 -8.13 7.10 23.53
C PRO A 29 -6.81 7.86 23.72
N VAL A 30 -6.13 8.12 22.61
CA VAL A 30 -5.04 9.09 22.52
C VAL A 30 -5.64 10.48 22.28
N PRO A 31 -5.33 11.48 23.12
CA PRO A 31 -5.81 12.84 22.90
C PRO A 31 -5.17 13.43 21.64
N PHE A 32 -5.84 14.43 21.06
CA PHE A 32 -5.24 15.27 20.04
C PHE A 32 -3.94 15.92 20.58
N ALA A 33 -2.90 15.96 19.75
CA ALA A 33 -1.63 16.60 20.11
C ALA A 33 -1.78 18.12 20.14
N ALA A 34 -2.26 18.66 21.26
CA ALA A 34 -2.66 20.08 21.37
C ALA A 34 -1.50 21.07 21.57
N ASP A 35 -0.35 20.61 22.05
CA ASP A 35 0.81 21.45 22.37
C ASP A 35 2.10 20.95 21.71
N ASP A 36 3.14 21.79 21.66
CA ASP A 36 4.42 21.49 20.99
C ASP A 36 5.10 20.23 21.56
N ALA A 37 4.94 19.94 22.86
CA ALA A 37 5.53 18.74 23.44
C ALA A 37 4.81 17.47 22.95
N ALA A 38 3.48 17.51 22.87
CA ALA A 38 2.67 16.42 22.33
C ALA A 38 2.94 16.22 20.83
N LYS A 39 3.05 17.30 20.05
CA LYS A 39 3.30 17.26 18.60
C LYS A 39 4.70 16.79 18.22
N ARG A 40 5.63 16.68 19.18
CA ARG A 40 6.97 16.11 18.98
C ARG A 40 7.09 14.67 19.45
N ALA A 41 6.06 14.15 20.12
CA ALA A 41 6.09 12.85 20.75
C ALA A 41 5.35 11.82 19.90
N VAL A 42 5.79 10.57 19.99
CA VAL A 42 4.96 9.44 19.60
C VAL A 42 3.98 9.16 20.73
N LEU A 43 2.68 9.34 20.46
CA LEU A 43 1.62 9.07 21.44
C LEU A 43 0.91 7.77 21.04
N ALA A 44 0.64 6.90 22.00
CA ALA A 44 -0.06 5.64 21.76
C ALA A 44 -0.99 5.31 22.92
N SER A 45 -2.02 4.51 22.63
CA SER A 45 -2.95 4.00 23.63
C SER A 45 -2.19 3.28 24.75
N SER A 46 -2.51 3.58 26.00
CA SER A 46 -1.82 3.02 27.17
C SER A 46 -2.44 1.72 27.69
N GLU A 47 -3.67 1.43 27.28
CA GLU A 47 -4.38 0.20 27.66
C GLU A 47 -5.42 -0.18 26.62
N VAL A 48 -5.73 -1.47 26.58
CA VAL A 48 -6.78 -2.05 25.75
C VAL A 48 -7.63 -2.98 26.58
N THR A 49 -8.95 -2.91 26.41
CA THR A 49 -9.90 -3.85 27.00
C THR A 49 -10.31 -4.87 25.95
N ILE A 50 -10.09 -6.14 26.27
CA ILE A 50 -10.45 -7.29 25.44
C ILE A 50 -11.40 -8.16 26.27
N ASP A 51 -12.63 -8.35 25.80
CA ASP A 51 -13.67 -9.14 26.45
C ASP A 51 -13.83 -8.84 27.96
N GLY A 52 -13.88 -7.55 28.28
CA GLY A 52 -14.05 -7.04 29.65
C GLY A 52 -12.81 -7.10 30.54
N LYS A 53 -11.65 -7.53 30.01
CA LYS A 53 -10.36 -7.48 30.73
C LYS A 53 -9.41 -6.46 30.10
N THR A 54 -8.90 -5.56 30.94
CA THR A 54 -7.94 -4.52 30.54
C THR A 54 -6.50 -5.02 30.62
N TYR A 55 -5.72 -4.69 29.60
CA TYR A 55 -4.31 -5.02 29.46
C TYR A 55 -3.51 -3.73 29.22
N PRO A 56 -2.37 -3.53 29.91
CA PRO A 56 -1.48 -2.42 29.61
C PRO A 56 -0.84 -2.65 28.23
N ILE A 57 -0.81 -1.62 27.41
CA ILE A 57 -0.13 -1.59 26.12
C ILE A 57 0.61 -0.25 25.99
N GLY A 58 1.38 -0.08 24.93
CA GLY A 58 1.99 1.19 24.58
C GLY A 58 2.81 1.05 23.31
N TYR A 59 3.45 2.14 22.90
CA TYR A 59 4.36 2.09 21.75
C TYR A 59 5.74 1.59 22.17
N THR A 60 6.29 0.65 21.39
CA THR A 60 7.67 0.21 21.51
C THR A 60 8.33 0.26 20.13
N ALA A 61 9.28 1.19 19.96
CA ALA A 61 10.21 1.15 18.83
C ALA A 61 11.30 0.10 19.11
N PHE A 62 11.54 -0.81 18.17
CA PHE A 62 12.62 -1.78 18.26
C PHE A 62 13.80 -1.45 17.32
N ALA A 63 13.61 -0.53 16.36
CA ALA A 63 14.66 0.01 15.53
C ALA A 63 14.36 1.46 15.12
N ARG A 64 15.41 2.26 14.97
CA ARG A 64 15.39 3.56 14.28
C ARG A 64 16.37 3.58 13.12
N SER A 65 16.05 4.35 12.07
CA SER A 65 17.00 4.51 10.96
C SER A 65 18.33 5.10 11.46
N GLY A 66 19.44 4.60 10.92
CA GLY A 66 20.80 4.97 11.32
C GLY A 66 21.38 4.18 12.49
N GLU A 67 20.58 3.41 13.23
CA GLU A 67 21.10 2.49 14.26
C GLU A 67 21.89 1.34 13.64
N LYS A 68 22.85 0.78 14.37
CA LYS A 68 23.71 -0.32 13.89
C LYS A 68 23.39 -1.62 14.61
N PHE A 69 22.77 -2.55 13.89
CA PHE A 69 22.51 -3.93 14.32
C PHE A 69 23.38 -4.95 13.56
N GLY A 70 24.52 -4.49 13.05
CA GLY A 70 25.36 -5.24 12.13
C GLY A 70 26.47 -4.36 11.59
N GLN A 71 26.91 -4.65 10.36
CA GLN A 71 27.94 -3.84 9.69
C GLN A 71 27.36 -2.56 9.09
N THR A 72 26.16 -2.66 8.52
CA THR A 72 25.46 -1.58 7.84
C THR A 72 24.48 -0.90 8.80
N ALA A 73 24.39 0.44 8.76
CA ALA A 73 23.36 1.16 9.49
C ALA A 73 21.96 0.81 8.92
N PHE A 74 20.98 0.62 9.80
CA PHE A 74 19.61 0.32 9.42
C PHE A 74 19.05 1.48 8.57
N GLY A 75 18.53 1.16 7.37
CA GLY A 75 18.09 2.17 6.39
C GLY A 75 19.18 2.78 5.51
N ALA A 76 20.45 2.36 5.63
CA ALA A 76 21.48 2.81 4.69
C ALA A 76 21.19 2.28 3.27
N LEU A 77 21.24 3.16 2.27
CA LEU A 77 21.00 2.79 0.88
C LEU A 77 22.27 2.15 0.28
N THR A 78 22.09 1.17 -0.60
CA THR A 78 23.20 0.42 -1.22
C THR A 78 23.16 0.50 -2.74
N GLY A 79 24.34 0.47 -3.37
CA GLY A 79 24.49 0.33 -4.81
C GLY A 79 24.38 -1.13 -5.26
N ARG A 80 24.44 -1.36 -6.57
CA ARG A 80 24.40 -2.69 -7.19
C ARG A 80 25.50 -3.63 -6.69
N ASP A 81 26.65 -3.09 -6.30
CA ASP A 81 27.78 -3.84 -5.75
C ASP A 81 27.64 -4.15 -4.25
N GLY A 82 26.53 -3.73 -3.63
CA GLY A 82 26.26 -3.86 -2.20
C GLY A 82 26.98 -2.82 -1.33
N ALA A 83 27.72 -1.88 -1.92
CA ALA A 83 28.38 -0.81 -1.16
C ALA A 83 27.36 0.22 -0.67
N VAL A 84 27.56 0.71 0.56
CA VAL A 84 26.74 1.81 1.11
C VAL A 84 26.98 3.08 0.31
N LEU A 85 25.89 3.68 -0.18
CA LEU A 85 25.93 4.92 -0.93
C LEU A 85 26.33 6.09 -0.01
N LYS A 86 27.10 7.01 -0.58
CA LYS A 86 27.61 8.19 0.14
C LYS A 86 27.07 9.48 -0.47
N ALA A 87 26.76 10.45 0.38
CA ALA A 87 26.48 11.82 -0.04
C ALA A 87 27.77 12.54 -0.47
N GLU A 88 27.64 13.75 -1.00
CA GLU A 88 28.79 14.53 -1.50
C GLU A 88 29.82 14.86 -0.40
N ASP A 89 29.37 14.98 0.85
CA ASP A 89 30.22 15.22 2.02
C ASP A 89 30.88 13.94 2.57
N GLY A 90 30.60 12.78 1.96
CA GLY A 90 31.13 11.48 2.35
C GLY A 90 30.33 10.76 3.45
N SER A 91 29.25 11.36 3.96
CA SER A 91 28.33 10.71 4.91
C SER A 91 27.57 9.55 4.24
N GLU A 92 27.08 8.60 5.05
CA GLU A 92 26.20 7.53 4.57
C GLU A 92 24.84 8.11 4.21
N ILE A 93 24.30 7.73 3.05
CA ILE A 93 22.91 8.03 2.73
C ILE A 93 22.04 7.02 3.46
N ILE A 94 21.33 7.50 4.47
CA ILE A 94 20.44 6.71 5.32
C ILE A 94 19.04 7.25 5.10
N SER A 95 18.14 6.39 4.64
CA SER A 95 16.74 6.74 4.49
C SER A 95 16.06 6.78 5.86
N ASN A 96 15.25 7.81 6.06
CA ASN A 96 14.28 7.90 7.15
C ASN A 96 12.85 7.58 6.70
N SER A 97 12.66 7.19 5.44
CA SER A 97 11.38 6.78 4.89
C SER A 97 11.10 5.31 5.19
N ALA A 98 11.09 4.91 6.47
CA ALA A 98 10.73 3.54 6.82
C ALA A 98 9.23 3.32 6.66
N ASP A 99 8.87 2.24 5.97
CA ASP A 99 7.48 1.93 5.64
C ASP A 99 7.13 0.50 6.07
N PHE A 100 6.38 -0.25 5.26
CA PHE A 100 5.82 -1.54 5.62
C PHE A 100 6.86 -2.45 6.27
N THR A 101 6.49 -2.92 7.46
CA THR A 101 7.31 -3.82 8.25
C THR A 101 6.54 -5.09 8.56
N SER A 102 6.97 -6.19 7.94
CA SER A 102 6.40 -7.50 8.24
C SER A 102 7.03 -8.14 9.48
N LEU A 103 6.28 -8.94 10.23
CA LEU A 103 6.81 -9.97 11.13
C LEU A 103 6.64 -11.34 10.48
N LEU A 104 7.71 -12.12 10.38
CA LEU A 104 7.72 -13.43 9.73
C LEU A 104 8.23 -14.51 10.70
N LYS A 105 7.43 -15.54 10.91
CA LYS A 105 7.83 -16.71 11.70
C LYS A 105 8.40 -17.80 10.79
N VAL A 106 9.72 -17.93 10.79
CA VAL A 106 10.44 -18.88 9.93
C VAL A 106 11.14 -19.94 10.78
N GLY A 107 10.57 -21.14 10.82
CA GLY A 107 11.07 -22.22 11.67
C GLY A 107 10.97 -21.84 13.15
N ALA A 108 12.10 -21.87 13.85
CA ALA A 108 12.20 -21.44 15.25
C ALA A 108 12.52 -19.95 15.42
N LYS A 109 12.77 -19.21 14.33
CA LYS A 109 13.17 -17.81 14.37
C LYS A 109 12.02 -16.86 14.03
N LEU A 110 12.18 -15.63 14.51
CA LEU A 110 11.35 -14.49 14.16
C LEU A 110 12.20 -13.50 13.38
N PHE A 111 11.69 -13.06 12.24
CA PHE A 111 12.30 -12.01 11.43
C PHE A 111 11.35 -10.84 11.27
N SER A 112 11.90 -9.66 11.04
CA SER A 112 11.18 -8.58 10.38
C SER A 112 11.83 -8.20 9.07
N LEU A 113 11.00 -7.74 8.13
CA LEU A 113 11.46 -7.14 6.88
C LEU A 113 10.86 -5.75 6.80
N THR A 114 11.70 -4.72 6.74
CA THR A 114 11.27 -3.31 6.75
C THR A 114 11.66 -2.64 5.45
N HIS A 115 10.68 -1.98 4.84
CA HIS A 115 10.88 -1.11 3.69
C HIS A 115 11.58 0.20 4.05
N PHE A 116 12.32 0.72 3.09
CA PHE A 116 12.76 2.11 3.05
C PHE A 116 12.38 2.69 1.70
N GLU A 117 11.29 3.45 1.71
CA GLU A 117 10.63 4.05 0.57
C GLU A 117 11.53 5.15 -0.03
N SER A 118 12.36 4.78 -1.00
CA SER A 118 13.46 5.62 -1.47
C SER A 118 13.89 5.24 -2.88
N ARG A 119 14.80 6.03 -3.46
CA ARG A 119 15.44 5.78 -4.76
C ARG A 119 16.97 5.90 -4.66
N PRO A 120 17.73 4.79 -4.74
CA PRO A 120 17.25 3.42 -4.69
C PRO A 120 16.51 3.11 -3.38
N GLY A 121 15.50 2.25 -3.49
CA GLY A 121 14.80 1.71 -2.34
C GLY A 121 15.66 0.68 -1.63
N ALA A 122 15.30 0.37 -0.38
CA ALA A 122 15.94 -0.71 0.36
C ALA A 122 14.91 -1.52 1.15
N MET A 123 15.25 -2.77 1.43
CA MET A 123 14.59 -3.55 2.48
C MET A 123 15.66 -4.09 3.42
N TYR A 124 15.35 -4.12 4.72
CA TYR A 124 16.24 -4.66 5.74
C TYR A 124 15.61 -5.89 6.38
N LEU A 125 16.35 -7.01 6.34
CA LEU A 125 16.01 -8.22 7.08
C LEU A 125 16.64 -8.12 8.48
N SER A 126 15.80 -8.16 9.50
CA SER A 126 16.22 -8.17 10.90
C SER A 126 15.82 -9.48 11.57
N GLU A 127 16.76 -10.15 12.24
CA GLU A 127 16.42 -11.23 13.19
C GLU A 127 15.96 -10.59 14.50
N LEU A 128 14.82 -11.04 15.03
CA LEU A 128 14.24 -10.50 16.25
C LEU A 128 14.30 -11.52 17.39
N ALA A 129 14.57 -11.01 18.59
CA ALA A 129 14.33 -11.72 19.85
C ALA A 129 13.03 -11.22 20.47
N GLN A 130 12.28 -12.14 21.07
CA GLN A 130 11.06 -11.86 21.80
C GLN A 130 11.22 -12.38 23.23
N ASP A 131 11.05 -11.50 24.22
CA ASP A 131 11.14 -11.90 25.64
C ASP A 131 9.84 -12.54 26.16
N ALA A 132 9.83 -12.93 27.44
CA ALA A 132 8.69 -13.62 28.04
C ALA A 132 7.43 -12.74 28.09
N GLU A 133 7.61 -11.42 28.19
CA GLU A 133 6.57 -10.40 28.19
C GLU A 133 6.14 -9.98 26.78
N GLY A 134 6.79 -10.51 25.74
CA GLY A 134 6.47 -10.22 24.34
C GLY A 134 7.17 -8.99 23.80
N LYS A 135 8.18 -8.43 24.47
CA LYS A 135 8.94 -7.32 23.89
C LYS A 135 9.82 -7.80 22.74
N LEU A 136 9.73 -7.13 21.59
CA LEU A 136 10.61 -7.39 20.44
C LEU A 136 11.90 -6.56 20.52
N SER A 137 13.02 -7.15 20.12
CA SER A 137 14.32 -6.47 20.02
C SER A 137 15.13 -7.02 18.85
N VAL A 138 15.91 -6.15 18.18
CA VAL A 138 16.73 -6.56 17.04
C VAL A 138 17.98 -7.29 17.53
N VAL A 139 18.19 -8.52 17.05
CA VAL A 139 19.41 -9.31 17.27
C VAL A 139 20.46 -8.96 16.23
N SER A 140 20.05 -8.90 14.96
CA SER A 140 20.91 -8.48 13.86
C SER A 140 20.08 -7.93 12.71
N SER A 141 20.67 -7.08 11.87
CA SER A 141 20.02 -6.56 10.66
C SER A 141 21.00 -6.43 9.49
N LYS A 142 20.51 -6.66 8.27
CA LYS A 142 21.25 -6.48 7.02
C LYS A 142 20.33 -6.06 5.86
N PRO A 143 20.84 -5.30 4.88
CA PRO A 143 20.07 -5.03 3.66
C PRO A 143 19.85 -6.32 2.87
N VAL A 144 18.70 -6.41 2.21
CA VAL A 144 18.38 -7.45 1.23
C VAL A 144 19.09 -7.15 -0.08
N ASP A 145 19.60 -8.18 -0.76
CA ASP A 145 20.29 -8.04 -2.05
C ASP A 145 19.28 -8.04 -3.21
N PHE A 146 19.13 -6.88 -3.86
CA PHE A 146 18.28 -6.67 -5.04
C PHE A 146 19.06 -6.64 -6.36
N SER A 147 20.34 -7.02 -6.38
CA SER A 147 21.19 -6.97 -7.59
C SER A 147 20.63 -7.79 -8.76
N ALA A 148 19.96 -8.92 -8.47
CA ALA A 148 19.28 -9.75 -9.46
C ALA A 148 18.04 -9.08 -10.08
N LEU A 149 17.45 -8.09 -9.41
CA LEU A 149 16.26 -7.36 -9.85
C LEU A 149 16.59 -5.95 -10.36
N ASN A 150 17.87 -5.61 -10.50
CA ASN A 150 18.36 -4.28 -10.86
C ASN A 150 18.01 -3.20 -9.83
N GLY A 151 17.95 -3.58 -8.56
CA GLY A 151 17.58 -2.69 -7.47
C GLY A 151 16.09 -2.73 -7.16
N LEU A 152 15.74 -2.00 -6.11
CA LEU A 152 14.38 -1.82 -5.62
C LEU A 152 14.00 -0.36 -5.79
N TRP A 153 12.73 -0.11 -6.09
CA TRP A 153 12.21 1.23 -6.37
C TRP A 153 11.03 1.53 -5.43
N VAL A 154 11.14 2.58 -4.62
CA VAL A 154 10.01 3.15 -3.84
C VAL A 154 9.13 2.07 -3.19
N PRO A 155 9.69 1.23 -2.31
CA PRO A 155 8.90 0.22 -1.62
C PRO A 155 8.00 0.89 -0.57
N CYS A 156 6.74 1.10 -0.90
CA CYS A 156 5.74 1.76 -0.06
C CYS A 156 5.13 0.76 0.94
N ALA A 157 3.84 0.45 0.84
CA ALA A 157 3.20 -0.53 1.70
C ALA A 157 3.44 -2.01 1.32
N GLY A 158 2.75 -2.92 2.00
CA GLY A 158 2.83 -4.35 1.71
C GLY A 158 1.95 -5.21 2.59
N SER A 159 2.07 -6.52 2.41
CA SER A 159 1.36 -7.50 3.23
C SER A 159 2.16 -8.79 3.43
N VAL A 160 1.77 -9.60 4.42
CA VAL A 160 2.26 -10.97 4.55
C VAL A 160 1.32 -11.90 3.78
N THR A 161 1.90 -12.74 2.92
CA THR A 161 1.14 -13.72 2.13
C THR A 161 0.62 -14.86 3.02
N PRO A 162 -0.41 -15.62 2.58
CA PRO A 162 -0.86 -16.81 3.29
C PRO A 162 0.21 -17.90 3.49
N TRP A 163 1.34 -17.84 2.77
CA TRP A 163 2.46 -18.76 2.87
C TRP A 163 3.69 -18.14 3.56
N GLU A 164 3.49 -17.10 4.38
CA GLU A 164 4.49 -16.51 5.28
C GLU A 164 5.70 -15.90 4.54
N THR A 165 5.44 -15.21 3.43
CA THR A 165 6.42 -14.36 2.74
C THR A 165 6.02 -12.91 2.85
N HIS A 166 7.00 -12.02 2.69
CA HIS A 166 6.77 -10.59 2.62
C HIS A 166 6.41 -10.20 1.18
N LEU A 167 5.24 -9.63 0.95
CA LEU A 167 4.83 -9.10 -0.36
C LEU A 167 4.80 -7.58 -0.27
N GLY A 168 5.88 -6.96 -0.72
CA GLY A 168 6.02 -5.51 -0.80
C GLY A 168 5.61 -4.96 -2.17
N SER A 169 5.81 -3.67 -2.35
CA SER A 169 5.39 -2.93 -3.52
C SER A 169 6.53 -2.13 -4.16
N GLU A 170 6.24 -1.55 -5.33
CA GLU A 170 7.07 -0.52 -5.96
C GLU A 170 6.12 0.55 -6.50
N GLU A 171 6.16 1.73 -5.91
CA GLU A 171 5.19 2.80 -6.15
C GLU A 171 5.69 3.81 -7.21
N TYR A 172 4.83 4.72 -7.68
CA TYR A 172 5.16 5.84 -8.58
C TYR A 172 6.14 5.54 -9.73
N PRO A 173 5.92 4.49 -10.55
CA PRO A 173 6.85 4.17 -11.60
C PRO A 173 6.79 5.24 -12.71
N ALA A 174 7.95 5.68 -13.21
CA ALA A 174 8.01 6.81 -14.15
C ALA A 174 7.30 6.52 -15.49
N ASP A 175 6.77 7.56 -16.14
CA ASP A 175 6.17 7.43 -17.48
C ASP A 175 7.26 7.10 -18.52
N ALA A 176 7.20 5.88 -19.06
CA ALA A 176 8.16 5.39 -20.04
C ALA A 176 8.12 6.18 -21.34
N ARG A 177 6.94 6.72 -21.73
CA ARG A 177 6.78 7.55 -22.92
C ARG A 177 7.53 8.87 -22.77
N ALA A 178 7.34 9.56 -21.64
CA ALA A 178 8.03 10.81 -21.34
C ALA A 178 9.55 10.64 -21.39
N ILE A 179 10.05 9.55 -20.77
CA ILE A 179 11.48 9.21 -20.81
C ILE A 179 11.96 8.88 -22.22
N GLU A 180 11.16 8.24 -23.07
CA GLU A 180 11.52 7.92 -24.45
C GLU A 180 11.55 9.17 -25.36
N GLU A 181 10.58 10.07 -25.21
CA GLU A 181 10.42 11.26 -26.07
C GLU A 181 11.38 12.40 -25.71
N ALA A 182 11.87 12.45 -24.47
CA ALA A 182 12.76 13.53 -24.03
C ALA A 182 14.01 13.69 -24.90
N THR A 183 14.42 14.94 -25.07
CA THR A 183 15.62 15.35 -25.81
C THR A 183 16.67 16.01 -24.92
N ALA A 184 16.28 16.38 -23.69
CA ALA A 184 17.13 16.88 -22.63
C ALA A 184 16.57 16.46 -21.25
N LEU A 185 17.41 16.49 -20.20
CA LEU A 185 17.00 16.12 -18.84
C LEU A 185 15.98 17.08 -18.24
N ASP A 186 16.01 18.37 -18.61
CA ASP A 186 15.09 19.40 -18.12
C ASP A 186 13.64 19.23 -18.62
N GLN A 187 13.42 18.28 -19.53
CA GLN A 187 12.09 17.85 -19.99
C GLN A 187 11.51 16.71 -19.14
N LEU A 188 12.31 16.13 -18.25
CA LEU A 188 11.89 15.05 -17.37
C LEU A 188 11.63 15.60 -15.98
N ASP A 189 10.67 14.98 -15.31
CA ASP A 189 10.56 15.07 -13.86
C ASP A 189 11.83 14.49 -13.22
N ASP A 190 12.34 15.11 -12.16
CA ASP A 190 13.60 14.74 -11.53
C ASP A 190 13.45 13.58 -10.52
N TYR A 191 12.21 13.15 -10.24
CA TYR A 191 11.91 12.06 -9.31
C TYR A 191 12.74 10.78 -9.57
N PRO A 192 12.92 10.26 -10.80
CA PRO A 192 13.77 9.09 -11.05
C PRO A 192 15.28 9.33 -10.97
N PHE A 193 15.76 10.57 -10.89
CA PHE A 193 17.18 10.87 -11.08
C PHE A 193 18.08 10.27 -10.00
N THR A 194 17.61 10.14 -8.76
CA THR A 194 18.40 9.56 -7.66
C THR A 194 18.61 8.06 -7.79
N MET A 195 17.74 7.34 -8.51
CA MET A 195 17.84 5.89 -8.72
C MET A 195 19.13 5.50 -9.47
N VAL A 196 19.67 6.37 -10.32
CA VAL A 196 20.91 6.11 -11.07
C VAL A 196 22.12 5.87 -10.17
N ARG A 197 22.07 6.31 -8.90
CA ARG A 197 23.09 6.00 -7.87
C ARG A 197 23.26 4.50 -7.67
N TYR A 198 22.20 3.72 -7.86
CA TYR A 198 22.25 2.27 -7.80
C TYR A 198 23.27 1.68 -8.79
N GLU A 199 23.38 2.28 -9.97
CA GLU A 199 24.33 1.91 -11.04
C GLU A 199 25.69 2.61 -10.90
N GLY A 200 25.93 3.33 -9.80
CA GLY A 200 27.16 4.08 -9.58
C GLY A 200 27.26 5.39 -10.38
N VAL A 201 26.13 5.90 -10.90
CA VAL A 201 26.08 7.18 -11.59
C VAL A 201 25.74 8.30 -10.59
N GLU A 202 26.43 9.43 -10.69
CA GLU A 202 26.16 10.60 -9.88
C GLU A 202 25.07 11.48 -10.53
N PRO A 203 23.89 11.68 -9.89
CA PRO A 203 22.78 12.42 -10.50
C PRO A 203 23.16 13.85 -10.95
N ALA A 204 23.98 14.55 -10.16
CA ALA A 204 24.38 15.93 -10.46
C ALA A 204 25.32 16.07 -11.68
N LYS A 205 25.85 14.96 -12.20
CA LYS A 205 26.84 14.94 -13.31
C LYS A 205 26.36 14.18 -14.54
N MET A 206 25.18 13.57 -14.49
CA MET A 206 24.66 12.79 -15.62
C MET A 206 24.11 13.69 -16.71
N ASP A 207 24.18 13.21 -17.95
CA ASP A 207 23.38 13.72 -19.06
C ASP A 207 22.23 12.74 -19.35
N LEU A 208 21.41 13.05 -20.37
CA LEU A 208 20.27 12.22 -20.74
C LEU A 208 20.69 10.80 -21.19
N GLU A 209 21.86 10.66 -21.84
CA GLU A 209 22.36 9.36 -22.29
C GLU A 209 22.76 8.49 -21.08
N ALA A 210 23.52 9.07 -20.14
CA ALA A 210 23.90 8.40 -18.90
C ALA A 210 22.67 8.03 -18.05
N PHE A 211 21.69 8.93 -17.94
CA PHE A 211 20.42 8.64 -17.25
C PHE A 211 19.69 7.45 -17.89
N ARG A 212 19.48 7.47 -19.21
CA ARG A 212 18.81 6.37 -19.92
C ARG A 212 19.59 5.07 -19.90
N ALA A 213 20.91 5.12 -19.75
CA ALA A 213 21.73 3.92 -19.58
C ALA A 213 21.53 3.30 -18.19
N ALA A 214 21.46 4.12 -17.14
CA ALA A 214 21.35 3.68 -15.75
C ALA A 214 19.90 3.36 -15.31
N TYR A 215 18.91 4.08 -15.84
CA TYR A 215 17.51 3.93 -15.43
C TYR A 215 16.64 3.42 -16.59
N LYS A 216 15.88 2.34 -16.33
CA LYS A 216 14.91 1.76 -17.26
C LYS A 216 13.54 1.70 -16.57
N PRO A 217 12.53 2.47 -17.02
CA PRO A 217 11.26 2.61 -16.31
C PRO A 217 10.49 1.30 -16.16
N TYR A 218 10.54 0.42 -17.17
CA TYR A 218 9.82 -0.86 -17.15
C TYR A 218 10.43 -1.93 -16.23
N ARG A 219 11.58 -1.66 -15.61
CA ARG A 219 12.11 -2.56 -14.58
C ARG A 219 11.34 -2.49 -13.27
N TYR A 220 10.60 -1.41 -13.02
CA TYR A 220 10.00 -1.11 -11.73
C TYR A 220 8.48 -0.90 -11.83
N GLY A 221 7.82 -0.95 -10.68
CA GLY A 221 6.38 -0.64 -10.52
C GLY A 221 5.51 -1.89 -10.41
N ALA A 222 6.03 -2.98 -9.87
CA ALA A 222 5.29 -4.23 -9.68
C ALA A 222 5.48 -4.75 -8.25
N PRO A 223 4.58 -5.62 -7.74
CA PRO A 223 4.76 -6.24 -6.43
C PRO A 223 6.09 -7.01 -6.34
N VAL A 224 6.75 -6.92 -5.19
CA VAL A 224 8.04 -7.58 -4.91
C VAL A 224 7.88 -8.50 -3.71
N GLU A 225 8.02 -9.80 -3.94
CA GLU A 225 7.94 -10.82 -2.89
C GLU A 225 9.33 -11.19 -2.37
N VAL A 226 9.51 -11.23 -1.05
CA VAL A 226 10.74 -11.68 -0.39
C VAL A 226 10.45 -12.92 0.44
N THR A 227 11.08 -14.03 0.03
CA THR A 227 11.10 -15.26 0.83
C THR A 227 12.29 -15.24 1.79
N VAL A 228 12.05 -15.61 3.05
CA VAL A 228 13.08 -15.70 4.10
C VAL A 228 13.23 -17.14 4.56
N THR A 229 14.47 -17.61 4.66
CA THR A 229 14.81 -18.91 5.25
C THR A 229 15.34 -18.78 6.67
N GLU A 230 15.30 -19.86 7.44
CA GLU A 230 15.67 -19.85 8.88
C GLU A 230 17.15 -19.47 9.13
N ASP A 231 18.02 -19.64 8.14
CA ASP A 231 19.41 -19.18 8.20
C ASP A 231 19.57 -17.66 7.95
N GLY A 232 18.47 -16.95 7.72
CA GLY A 232 18.44 -15.51 7.45
C GLY A 232 18.80 -15.14 6.01
N THR A 233 18.65 -16.06 5.04
CA THR A 233 18.71 -15.70 3.61
C THR A 233 17.38 -15.10 3.18
N ALA A 234 17.42 -13.93 2.53
CA ALA A 234 16.27 -13.29 1.90
C ALA A 234 16.44 -13.35 0.38
N THR A 235 15.42 -13.82 -0.33
CA THR A 235 15.42 -13.92 -1.80
C THR A 235 14.24 -13.14 -2.38
N PRO A 236 14.48 -12.02 -3.06
CA PRO A 236 13.43 -11.23 -3.67
C PRO A 236 13.07 -11.74 -5.08
N VAL A 237 11.80 -11.59 -5.46
CA VAL A 237 11.24 -11.82 -6.80
C VAL A 237 10.30 -10.66 -7.13
N ARG A 238 10.31 -10.17 -8.37
CA ARG A 238 9.37 -9.15 -8.86
C ARG A 238 8.31 -9.80 -9.74
N HIS A 239 7.04 -9.53 -9.46
CA HIS A 239 5.90 -10.15 -10.13
C HIS A 239 5.33 -9.28 -11.26
N HIS A 240 6.05 -9.22 -12.38
CA HIS A 240 5.58 -8.49 -13.58
C HIS A 240 4.26 -9.02 -14.16
N ALA A 241 3.90 -10.28 -13.91
CA ALA A 241 2.62 -10.87 -14.29
C ALA A 241 1.43 -10.18 -13.61
N MET A 242 1.65 -9.48 -12.50
CA MET A 242 0.64 -8.71 -11.76
C MET A 242 0.43 -7.30 -12.33
N GLY A 243 1.20 -6.89 -13.33
CA GLY A 243 1.11 -5.59 -13.97
C GLY A 243 1.99 -4.52 -13.33
N ARG A 244 2.22 -3.46 -14.10
CA ARG A 244 2.99 -2.28 -13.72
C ARG A 244 2.09 -1.09 -13.43
N VAL A 245 2.07 -0.64 -12.18
CA VAL A 245 1.29 0.50 -11.66
C VAL A 245 2.05 1.14 -10.48
N ALA A 246 1.53 2.20 -9.87
CA ALA A 246 2.07 2.67 -8.59
C ALA A 246 1.50 1.78 -7.50
N VAL A 247 2.09 0.60 -7.35
CA VAL A 247 1.58 -0.38 -6.41
C VAL A 247 1.72 0.22 -5.02
N GLU A 248 0.61 0.55 -4.39
CA GLU A 248 0.64 0.82 -2.95
C GLU A 248 0.80 -0.52 -2.23
N LEU A 249 -0.18 -1.41 -2.43
CA LEU A 249 -0.24 -2.69 -1.75
C LEU A 249 -0.83 -3.77 -2.65
N ALA A 250 -0.23 -4.97 -2.59
CA ALA A 250 -0.85 -6.19 -3.08
C ALA A 250 -1.28 -7.08 -1.89
N LYS A 251 -2.55 -7.50 -1.86
CA LYS A 251 -3.10 -8.37 -0.81
C LYS A 251 -3.62 -9.67 -1.41
N VAL A 252 -2.96 -10.78 -1.07
CA VAL A 252 -3.40 -12.12 -1.47
C VAL A 252 -4.52 -12.62 -0.56
N MET A 253 -5.56 -13.18 -1.16
CA MET A 253 -6.74 -13.73 -0.51
C MET A 253 -6.49 -15.16 0.01
N PRO A 254 -7.35 -15.70 0.91
CA PRO A 254 -7.17 -17.04 1.48
C PRO A 254 -7.14 -18.21 0.49
N ASP A 255 -7.62 -18.04 -0.75
CA ASP A 255 -7.47 -19.04 -1.82
C ASP A 255 -6.02 -19.17 -2.32
N GLN A 256 -5.10 -18.32 -1.84
CA GLN A 256 -3.70 -18.28 -2.23
C GLN A 256 -3.47 -18.00 -3.72
N LYS A 257 -4.46 -17.40 -4.39
CA LYS A 257 -4.43 -17.15 -5.84
C LYS A 257 -4.89 -15.75 -6.19
N THR A 258 -6.00 -15.32 -5.61
CA THR A 258 -6.61 -14.04 -5.91
C THR A 258 -5.89 -12.96 -5.12
N ALA A 259 -5.41 -11.91 -5.78
CA ALA A 259 -4.75 -10.78 -5.14
C ALA A 259 -5.37 -9.47 -5.62
N TYR A 260 -5.70 -8.59 -4.67
CA TYR A 260 -6.05 -7.20 -4.98
C TYR A 260 -4.79 -6.36 -5.02
N ILE A 261 -4.74 -5.42 -5.96
CA ILE A 261 -3.62 -4.50 -6.13
C ILE A 261 -4.21 -3.09 -6.20
N SER A 262 -3.85 -2.26 -5.23
CA SER A 262 -4.16 -0.83 -5.21
C SER A 262 -3.12 -0.04 -5.99
N ASP A 263 -3.52 1.14 -6.44
CA ASP A 263 -2.77 1.97 -7.37
C ASP A 263 -2.83 3.42 -6.90
N ASP A 264 -1.73 3.94 -6.33
CA ASP A 264 -1.69 5.31 -5.83
C ASP A 264 -1.26 6.29 -6.93
N GLY A 265 -2.08 7.32 -7.12
CA GLY A 265 -1.78 8.37 -8.06
C GLY A 265 -3.01 9.15 -8.44
N THR A 266 -3.00 9.70 -9.65
CA THR A 266 -4.12 10.42 -10.23
C THR A 266 -4.56 9.71 -11.50
N ASN A 267 -5.86 9.43 -11.61
CA ASN A 267 -6.44 8.66 -12.71
C ASN A 267 -5.83 7.26 -12.81
N VAL A 268 -6.03 6.51 -11.72
CA VAL A 268 -5.48 5.19 -11.43
C VAL A 268 -6.60 4.14 -11.35
N GLY A 269 -6.25 2.85 -11.33
CA GLY A 269 -7.21 1.74 -11.38
C GLY A 269 -7.17 0.81 -10.16
N LEU A 270 -8.27 0.10 -9.88
CA LEU A 270 -8.24 -1.05 -8.96
C LEU A 270 -8.04 -2.33 -9.76
N PHE A 271 -7.07 -3.16 -9.37
CA PHE A 271 -6.75 -4.39 -10.08
C PHE A 271 -6.95 -5.65 -9.23
N MET A 272 -7.24 -6.75 -9.92
CA MET A 272 -7.35 -8.09 -9.35
C MET A 272 -6.52 -9.04 -10.20
N PHE A 273 -5.57 -9.74 -9.58
CA PHE A 273 -4.80 -10.80 -10.20
C PHE A 273 -5.29 -12.16 -9.71
N VAL A 274 -5.38 -13.14 -10.59
CA VAL A 274 -5.71 -14.53 -10.23
C VAL A 274 -4.60 -15.42 -10.75
N ALA A 275 -3.77 -15.91 -9.84
CA ALA A 275 -2.67 -16.81 -10.16
C ALA A 275 -3.15 -18.11 -10.82
N ASP A 276 -2.31 -18.76 -11.61
CA ASP A 276 -2.61 -20.09 -12.15
C ASP A 276 -2.64 -21.15 -11.05
N LYS A 277 -1.76 -20.99 -10.04
CA LYS A 277 -1.50 -21.96 -8.99
C LYS A 277 -1.48 -21.30 -7.61
N GLU A 278 -2.03 -22.01 -6.62
CA GLU A 278 -1.98 -21.61 -5.21
C GLU A 278 -0.53 -21.41 -4.75
N GLY A 279 -0.25 -20.28 -4.10
CA GLY A 279 1.07 -19.98 -3.54
C GLY A 279 2.15 -19.63 -4.55
N ASP A 280 1.77 -19.26 -5.78
CA ASP A 280 2.71 -18.98 -6.86
C ASP A 280 2.19 -17.83 -7.74
N LEU A 281 2.71 -16.63 -7.52
CA LEU A 281 2.27 -15.41 -8.21
C LEU A 281 2.94 -15.22 -9.58
N SER A 282 3.76 -16.18 -10.04
CA SER A 282 4.60 -16.00 -11.23
C SER A 282 3.85 -16.02 -12.57
N ALA A 283 2.61 -16.48 -12.59
CA ALA A 283 1.76 -16.49 -13.78
C ALA A 283 0.29 -16.45 -13.42
N GLY A 284 -0.52 -15.76 -14.23
CA GLY A 284 -1.95 -15.66 -14.01
C GLY A 284 -2.66 -14.61 -14.86
N GLN A 285 -3.94 -14.43 -14.56
CA GLN A 285 -4.83 -13.51 -15.24
C GLN A 285 -4.93 -12.19 -14.46
N LEU A 286 -4.85 -11.06 -15.15
CA LEU A 286 -5.04 -9.73 -14.56
C LEU A 286 -6.36 -9.12 -15.00
N TYR A 287 -7.04 -8.45 -14.09
CA TYR A 287 -8.30 -7.77 -14.32
C TYR A 287 -8.24 -6.35 -13.76
N ALA A 288 -9.01 -5.44 -14.37
CA ALA A 288 -9.24 -4.09 -13.84
C ALA A 288 -10.71 -3.87 -13.53
N ALA A 289 -10.99 -3.14 -12.44
CA ALA A 289 -12.33 -2.86 -11.99
C ALA A 289 -13.06 -1.88 -12.93
N LYS A 290 -14.36 -2.11 -13.08
CA LYS A 290 -15.33 -1.19 -13.66
C LYS A 290 -16.30 -0.76 -12.57
N TRP A 291 -16.28 0.52 -12.25
CA TRP A 291 -17.19 1.18 -11.32
C TRP A 291 -18.50 1.52 -12.02
N THR A 292 -19.59 0.92 -11.58
CA THR A 292 -20.94 1.31 -12.00
C THR A 292 -21.62 2.00 -10.82
N GLN A 293 -21.50 3.33 -10.76
CA GLN A 293 -21.99 4.11 -9.63
C GLN A 293 -23.49 3.87 -9.38
N THR A 294 -23.83 3.55 -8.13
CA THR A 294 -25.20 3.35 -7.65
C THR A 294 -25.64 4.47 -6.70
N SER A 295 -24.71 5.21 -6.12
CA SER A 295 -24.97 6.39 -5.29
C SER A 295 -23.84 7.42 -5.39
N ASP A 296 -24.22 8.70 -5.36
CA ASP A 296 -23.35 9.87 -5.21
C ASP A 296 -23.42 10.49 -3.80
N GLU A 297 -24.22 9.91 -2.88
CA GLU A 297 -24.33 10.39 -1.52
C GLU A 297 -23.03 10.17 -0.74
N GLY A 298 -22.52 11.22 -0.10
CA GLY A 298 -21.27 11.18 0.66
C GLY A 298 -20.08 10.87 -0.25
N ALA A 299 -19.36 9.79 0.08
CA ALA A 299 -18.28 9.25 -0.74
C ALA A 299 -18.77 8.19 -1.75
N GLY A 300 -20.09 7.99 -1.88
CA GLY A 300 -20.68 7.18 -2.93
C GLY A 300 -20.62 5.66 -2.74
N ALA A 301 -21.20 4.98 -3.72
CA ALA A 301 -21.26 3.52 -3.83
C ALA A 301 -21.38 3.08 -5.29
N ALA A 302 -21.05 1.82 -5.56
CA ALA A 302 -21.14 1.21 -6.88
C ALA A 302 -21.33 -0.31 -6.85
N ASP A 303 -21.84 -0.83 -7.96
CA ASP A 303 -21.63 -2.21 -8.37
C ASP A 303 -20.28 -2.31 -9.10
N LEU A 304 -19.53 -3.38 -8.83
CA LEU A 304 -18.23 -3.65 -9.44
C LEU A 304 -18.33 -4.81 -10.43
N SER A 305 -17.72 -4.63 -11.60
CA SER A 305 -17.44 -5.70 -12.55
C SER A 305 -15.98 -5.64 -12.98
N TRP A 306 -15.48 -6.68 -13.65
CA TRP A 306 -14.05 -6.86 -13.89
C TRP A 306 -13.77 -7.07 -15.38
N ILE A 307 -12.89 -6.23 -15.93
CA ILE A 307 -12.44 -6.30 -17.31
C ILE A 307 -11.16 -7.11 -17.36
N ASP A 308 -11.19 -8.17 -18.16
CA ASP A 308 -10.05 -9.05 -18.38
C ASP A 308 -8.96 -8.35 -19.22
N LEU A 309 -7.76 -8.25 -18.66
CA LEU A 309 -6.59 -7.65 -19.31
C LEU A 309 -5.64 -8.69 -19.92
N GLY A 310 -5.94 -9.98 -19.83
CA GLY A 310 -5.13 -11.06 -20.38
C GLY A 310 -4.26 -11.79 -19.37
N HIS A 311 -3.78 -12.96 -19.80
CA HIS A 311 -2.85 -13.83 -19.07
C HIS A 311 -1.40 -13.47 -19.38
N ALA A 312 -0.53 -13.55 -18.39
CA ALA A 312 0.92 -13.41 -18.57
C ALA A 312 1.69 -14.21 -17.50
N ASP A 313 2.99 -14.38 -17.75
CA ASP A 313 3.96 -14.90 -16.80
C ASP A 313 5.15 -13.94 -16.64
N ASP A 314 5.76 -13.95 -15.44
CA ASP A 314 6.88 -13.08 -15.08
C ASP A 314 8.04 -13.21 -16.07
N ALA A 315 8.40 -14.45 -16.43
CA ALA A 315 9.57 -14.72 -17.25
C ALA A 315 9.45 -14.10 -18.65
N THR A 316 8.28 -14.17 -19.27
CA THR A 316 8.03 -13.58 -20.58
C THR A 316 8.09 -12.05 -20.53
N VAL A 317 7.50 -11.43 -19.50
CA VAL A 317 7.50 -9.97 -19.36
C VAL A 317 8.90 -9.45 -19.03
N THR A 318 9.58 -10.04 -18.03
CA THR A 318 10.96 -9.68 -17.65
C THR A 318 11.91 -9.80 -18.84
N LYS A 319 11.76 -10.84 -19.66
CA LYS A 319 12.57 -10.98 -20.88
C LYS A 319 12.40 -9.78 -21.82
N ALA A 320 11.18 -9.34 -22.08
CA ALA A 320 10.92 -8.19 -22.94
C ALA A 320 11.49 -6.88 -22.34
N VAL A 321 11.37 -6.71 -21.02
CA VAL A 321 11.97 -5.57 -20.30
C VAL A 321 13.49 -5.54 -20.48
N GLU A 322 14.17 -6.67 -20.29
CA GLU A 322 15.63 -6.75 -20.41
C GLU A 322 16.12 -6.72 -21.87
N GLU A 323 15.29 -7.10 -22.84
CA GLU A 323 15.54 -6.87 -24.28
C GLU A 323 15.36 -5.40 -24.69
N GLY A 324 14.87 -4.55 -23.79
CA GLY A 324 14.79 -3.10 -23.97
C GLY A 324 13.54 -2.63 -24.70
N ILE A 325 12.40 -3.31 -24.51
CA ILE A 325 11.08 -2.89 -25.00
C ILE A 325 10.82 -1.41 -24.64
N LYS A 326 10.24 -0.67 -25.58
CA LYS A 326 9.92 0.75 -25.42
C LYS A 326 8.42 1.00 -25.52
N PHE A 327 7.97 2.16 -25.08
CA PHE A 327 6.59 2.58 -25.23
C PHE A 327 6.18 2.56 -26.71
N SER A 328 7.05 3.07 -27.58
CA SER A 328 6.81 3.08 -29.03
C SER A 328 6.80 1.68 -29.67
N ASP A 329 7.28 0.64 -29.00
CA ASP A 329 7.13 -0.75 -29.48
C ASP A 329 5.73 -1.31 -29.19
N LEU A 330 5.05 -0.78 -28.16
CA LEU A 330 3.73 -1.23 -27.71
C LEU A 330 2.59 -0.49 -28.41
N PHE A 331 2.74 0.83 -28.64
CA PHE A 331 1.65 1.69 -29.07
C PHE A 331 1.97 2.51 -30.33
N GLU A 332 0.92 2.77 -31.12
CA GLU A 332 0.81 3.97 -31.97
C GLU A 332 0.07 5.05 -31.17
N THR A 333 0.44 6.32 -31.37
CA THR A 333 -0.21 7.48 -30.74
C THR A 333 -0.88 8.37 -31.79
N ALA A 334 -1.90 9.10 -31.37
CA ALA A 334 -2.54 10.14 -32.18
C ALA A 334 -2.90 11.36 -31.32
N GLU A 335 -3.08 12.49 -31.99
CA GLU A 335 -3.59 13.71 -31.34
C GLU A 335 -5.02 13.50 -30.84
N ILE A 336 -5.27 13.93 -29.61
CA ILE A 336 -6.61 13.93 -29.02
C ILE A 336 -7.38 15.17 -29.46
N GLY A 337 -8.67 15.01 -29.78
CA GLY A 337 -9.56 16.12 -30.08
C GLY A 337 -9.71 17.09 -28.91
N GLU A 338 -10.10 18.33 -29.20
CA GLU A 338 -10.44 19.31 -28.15
C GLU A 338 -11.55 18.79 -27.24
N ASP A 339 -12.48 18.02 -27.80
CA ASP A 339 -13.60 17.35 -27.13
C ASP A 339 -13.24 16.00 -26.47
N GLY A 340 -11.97 15.59 -26.54
CA GLY A 340 -11.51 14.30 -26.00
C GLY A 340 -11.69 13.12 -26.94
N SER A 341 -12.17 13.33 -28.18
CA SER A 341 -12.35 12.25 -29.16
C SER A 341 -11.03 11.77 -29.77
N CYS A 342 -11.00 10.50 -30.18
CA CYS A 342 -9.86 9.89 -30.86
C CYS A 342 -10.14 9.61 -32.34
N PRO A 343 -9.11 9.68 -33.21
CA PRO A 343 -9.23 9.27 -34.60
C PRO A 343 -9.64 7.80 -34.75
N GLU A 344 -10.20 7.45 -35.92
CA GLU A 344 -10.60 6.08 -36.23
C GLU A 344 -9.43 5.09 -36.03
N GLY A 345 -9.69 4.01 -35.28
CA GLY A 345 -8.69 2.99 -34.97
C GLY A 345 -7.85 3.25 -33.72
N PHE A 346 -7.98 4.42 -33.09
CA PHE A 346 -7.39 4.71 -31.77
C PHE A 346 -8.47 4.67 -30.69
N ALA A 347 -8.11 4.16 -29.51
CA ALA A 347 -8.93 4.23 -28.32
C ALA A 347 -8.46 5.38 -27.42
N SER A 348 -9.39 6.00 -26.71
CA SER A 348 -9.01 6.95 -25.67
C SER A 348 -8.53 6.21 -24.43
N ALA A 349 -7.47 6.72 -23.82
CA ALA A 349 -7.01 6.34 -22.50
C ALA A 349 -6.96 7.62 -21.65
N ASN A 350 -7.57 7.57 -20.48
CA ASN A 350 -7.36 8.57 -19.43
C ASN A 350 -6.72 7.85 -18.24
N ALA A 351 -5.39 7.88 -18.22
CA ALA A 351 -4.53 7.24 -17.25
C ALA A 351 -3.27 8.08 -17.09
N GLU A 352 -2.51 7.93 -16.00
CA GLU A 352 -1.32 8.77 -15.75
C GLU A 352 -1.67 10.27 -15.65
N GLY A 353 -2.90 10.61 -15.23
CA GLY A 353 -3.40 11.99 -15.16
C GLY A 353 -3.51 12.72 -16.51
N GLN A 354 -3.43 12.01 -17.64
CA GLN A 354 -3.46 12.58 -18.98
C GLN A 354 -4.39 11.84 -19.94
N ALA A 355 -4.93 12.58 -20.90
CA ALA A 355 -5.83 12.08 -21.93
C ALA A 355 -5.04 11.79 -23.21
N GLU A 356 -5.09 10.55 -23.69
CA GLU A 356 -4.31 10.09 -24.84
C GLU A 356 -5.17 9.32 -25.84
N CYS A 357 -4.77 9.33 -27.11
CA CYS A 357 -5.30 8.44 -28.13
C CYS A 357 -4.26 7.41 -28.51
N LEU A 358 -4.51 6.16 -28.14
CA LEU A 358 -3.57 5.06 -28.24
C LEU A 358 -4.15 3.93 -29.09
N LYS A 359 -3.26 3.20 -29.75
CA LYS A 359 -3.59 1.97 -30.45
C LYS A 359 -2.50 0.95 -30.20
N VAL A 360 -2.86 -0.19 -29.62
CA VAL A 360 -1.92 -1.29 -29.37
C VAL A 360 -1.47 -1.87 -30.71
N LYS A 361 -0.16 -2.07 -30.85
CA LYS A 361 0.40 -2.71 -32.04
C LYS A 361 0.07 -4.21 -32.05
N PRO A 362 -0.17 -4.83 -33.22
CA PRO A 362 -0.56 -6.23 -33.29
C PRO A 362 0.43 -7.16 -32.58
N GLY A 363 -0.06 -7.99 -31.66
CA GLY A 363 0.74 -8.94 -30.90
C GLY A 363 1.41 -8.39 -29.64
N MET A 364 1.22 -7.10 -29.33
CA MET A 364 1.75 -6.44 -28.13
C MET A 364 0.76 -6.36 -26.98
N GLU A 365 -0.46 -6.91 -27.13
CA GLU A 365 -1.56 -6.78 -26.17
C GLU A 365 -1.15 -7.24 -24.77
N MET A 366 -0.47 -8.40 -24.67
CA MET A 366 0.00 -8.91 -23.37
C MET A 366 1.02 -7.97 -22.72
N LEU A 367 2.03 -7.52 -23.46
CA LEU A 367 3.05 -6.62 -22.91
C LEU A 367 2.47 -5.24 -22.58
N ALA A 368 1.57 -4.71 -23.40
CA ALA A 368 0.82 -3.48 -23.13
C ALA A 368 0.03 -3.60 -21.82
N SER A 369 -0.63 -4.74 -21.59
CA SER A 369 -1.38 -5.00 -20.36
C SER A 369 -0.53 -5.05 -19.10
N ARG A 370 0.77 -5.36 -19.21
CA ARG A 370 1.68 -5.52 -18.06
C ARG A 370 2.63 -4.37 -17.84
N LEU A 371 3.01 -3.65 -18.89
CA LEU A 371 3.97 -2.54 -18.80
C LEU A 371 3.29 -1.16 -18.82
N GLU A 372 2.09 -1.08 -19.39
CA GLU A 372 1.26 0.13 -19.50
C GLU A 372 -0.16 -0.17 -19.01
N THR A 373 -0.23 -0.85 -17.85
CA THR A 373 -1.44 -1.46 -17.29
C THR A 373 -2.61 -0.48 -17.22
N ARG A 374 -2.38 0.73 -16.68
CA ARG A 374 -3.41 1.77 -16.53
C ARG A 374 -3.96 2.19 -17.89
N ARG A 375 -3.08 2.49 -18.85
CA ARG A 375 -3.45 2.87 -20.22
C ARG A 375 -4.24 1.77 -20.91
N TYR A 376 -3.76 0.53 -20.85
CA TYR A 376 -4.43 -0.61 -21.48
C TYR A 376 -5.81 -0.89 -20.85
N ALA A 377 -5.91 -0.87 -19.52
CA ALA A 377 -7.18 -1.00 -18.81
C ALA A 377 -8.17 0.10 -19.19
N SER A 378 -7.70 1.36 -19.21
CA SER A 378 -8.51 2.50 -19.65
C SER A 378 -8.97 2.34 -21.09
N MET A 379 -8.14 1.88 -22.03
CA MET A 379 -8.58 1.61 -23.41
C MET A 379 -9.68 0.55 -23.51
N LEU A 380 -9.65 -0.47 -22.63
CA LEU A 380 -10.60 -1.59 -22.67
C LEU A 380 -11.94 -1.32 -21.96
N GLY A 381 -12.09 -0.22 -21.23
CA GLY A 381 -13.36 0.10 -20.58
C GLY A 381 -13.29 0.33 -19.08
N ALA A 382 -12.15 0.03 -18.44
CA ALA A 382 -12.03 0.06 -16.99
C ALA A 382 -12.17 1.48 -16.45
N THR A 383 -12.54 1.55 -15.17
CA THR A 383 -12.57 2.83 -14.47
C THR A 383 -11.17 3.13 -13.99
N THR A 384 -10.60 4.23 -14.49
CA THR A 384 -9.28 4.74 -14.15
C THR A 384 -9.38 6.14 -13.57
N GLU A 385 -10.47 6.44 -12.87
CA GLU A 385 -10.80 7.77 -12.34
C GLU A 385 -10.40 7.93 -10.87
N PHE A 386 -9.95 6.85 -10.23
CA PHE A 386 -9.59 6.84 -8.82
C PHE A 386 -8.41 7.77 -8.52
N ARG A 387 -8.30 8.19 -7.26
CA ARG A 387 -7.31 9.16 -6.79
C ARG A 387 -6.77 8.70 -5.44
N LYS A 388 -5.46 8.44 -5.37
CA LYS A 388 -4.76 7.93 -4.18
C LYS A 388 -5.45 6.71 -3.56
N MET A 389 -5.47 5.62 -4.32
CA MET A 389 -6.00 4.36 -3.81
C MET A 389 -4.89 3.63 -3.08
N GLU A 390 -5.02 3.54 -1.76
CA GLU A 390 -3.91 3.19 -0.89
C GLU A 390 -4.06 1.79 -0.26
N GLY A 391 -4.11 1.68 1.07
CA GLY A 391 -4.07 0.41 1.79
C GLY A 391 -5.26 -0.52 1.55
N ILE A 392 -5.01 -1.83 1.69
CA ILE A 392 -6.02 -2.89 1.57
C ILE A 392 -6.03 -3.78 2.83
N ALA A 393 -7.20 -3.97 3.44
CA ALA A 393 -7.40 -4.95 4.51
C ALA A 393 -8.42 -6.02 4.10
N TYR A 394 -8.16 -7.29 4.45
CA TYR A 394 -9.12 -8.37 4.28
C TYR A 394 -9.83 -8.67 5.61
N ASP A 395 -11.16 -8.72 5.56
CA ASP A 395 -12.05 -9.12 6.64
C ASP A 395 -12.51 -10.56 6.38
N GLY A 396 -11.90 -11.50 7.13
CA GLY A 396 -12.22 -12.92 7.07
C GLY A 396 -13.53 -13.29 7.74
N ASP A 397 -14.06 -12.45 8.63
CA ASP A 397 -15.29 -12.74 9.37
C ASP A 397 -16.53 -12.49 8.50
N HIS A 398 -16.46 -11.48 7.63
CA HIS A 398 -17.58 -11.07 6.78
C HIS A 398 -17.33 -11.28 5.28
N ASN A 399 -16.17 -11.80 4.90
CA ASN A 399 -15.71 -11.95 3.52
C ASN A 399 -15.75 -10.62 2.73
N LYS A 400 -14.99 -9.63 3.24
CA LYS A 400 -14.94 -8.27 2.68
C LYS A 400 -13.51 -7.82 2.48
N VAL A 401 -13.33 -6.83 1.62
CA VAL A 401 -12.09 -6.06 1.52
C VAL A 401 -12.39 -4.61 1.93
N TYR A 402 -11.49 -3.99 2.66
CA TYR A 402 -11.47 -2.55 2.88
C TYR A 402 -10.37 -1.93 2.05
N LEU A 403 -10.66 -0.76 1.50
CA LEU A 403 -9.79 -0.02 0.60
C LEU A 403 -9.76 1.44 1.03
N ALA A 404 -8.58 1.98 1.27
CA ALA A 404 -8.41 3.38 1.56
C ALA A 404 -8.34 4.21 0.28
N MET A 405 -8.92 5.40 0.35
CA MET A 405 -8.84 6.40 -0.69
C MET A 405 -8.51 7.72 0.00
N SER A 406 -7.26 8.16 -0.03
CA SER A 406 -6.87 9.34 0.74
C SER A 406 -7.47 10.64 0.21
N GLU A 407 -7.97 10.68 -1.04
CA GLU A 407 -8.76 11.81 -1.54
C GLU A 407 -9.92 11.38 -2.43
N ILE A 408 -11.04 12.12 -2.37
CA ILE A 408 -12.08 12.10 -3.42
C ILE A 408 -11.94 13.42 -4.17
N ALA A 409 -11.20 13.40 -5.27
CA ALA A 409 -10.92 14.59 -6.07
C ALA A 409 -10.51 14.20 -7.49
N LYS A 410 -10.32 15.22 -8.33
CA LYS A 410 -9.79 15.08 -9.71
C LYS A 410 -10.68 14.15 -10.53
N GLY A 411 -10.18 13.00 -10.99
CA GLY A 411 -10.93 12.07 -11.83
C GLY A 411 -12.23 11.57 -11.20
N MET A 412 -12.33 11.55 -9.87
CA MET A 412 -13.54 11.12 -9.16
C MET A 412 -14.68 12.17 -9.13
N GLU A 413 -14.39 13.42 -9.51
CA GLU A 413 -15.37 14.51 -9.53
C GLU A 413 -16.14 14.55 -10.86
N ASP A 414 -17.43 14.88 -10.82
CA ASP A 414 -18.27 14.94 -12.02
C ASP A 414 -17.78 16.00 -13.03
N GLY A 415 -17.39 15.55 -14.22
CA GLY A 415 -16.98 16.43 -15.31
C GLY A 415 -15.65 17.14 -15.08
N SER A 416 -14.78 16.56 -14.27
CA SER A 416 -13.44 17.07 -13.99
C SER A 416 -12.57 17.18 -15.25
N LYS A 417 -11.69 18.19 -15.31
CA LYS A 417 -10.73 18.32 -16.43
C LYS A 417 -9.75 17.15 -16.47
N GLN A 418 -9.48 16.52 -15.32
CA GLN A 418 -8.63 15.35 -15.20
C GLN A 418 -9.28 14.10 -15.79
N ASP A 419 -10.59 14.10 -16.03
CA ASP A 419 -11.31 13.00 -16.69
C ASP A 419 -11.58 13.27 -18.19
N LYS A 420 -10.87 14.23 -18.81
CA LYS A 420 -10.98 14.46 -20.25
C LYS A 420 -10.68 13.18 -21.04
N GLY A 421 -11.55 12.76 -21.96
CA GLY A 421 -11.39 11.51 -22.71
C GLY A 421 -11.63 10.24 -21.87
N GLY A 422 -11.85 10.39 -20.55
CA GLY A 422 -12.31 9.34 -19.67
C GLY A 422 -13.82 9.12 -19.78
N ARG A 423 -14.35 8.35 -18.84
CA ARG A 423 -15.73 7.84 -18.93
C ARG A 423 -16.68 8.55 -17.97
N ASN A 424 -16.14 9.33 -17.03
CA ASN A 424 -16.86 9.96 -15.95
C ASN A 424 -17.74 8.94 -15.22
N ASP A 425 -17.23 7.72 -15.00
CA ASP A 425 -17.90 6.63 -14.29
C ASP A 425 -18.18 6.99 -12.82
N ILE A 426 -17.28 7.76 -12.20
CA ILE A 426 -17.34 8.26 -10.82
C ILE A 426 -17.73 9.73 -10.84
N ARG A 427 -18.82 10.08 -10.15
CA ARG A 427 -19.36 11.44 -10.10
C ARG A 427 -19.65 11.80 -8.65
N LEU A 428 -18.63 12.21 -7.92
CA LEU A 428 -18.71 12.51 -6.48
C LEU A 428 -18.41 13.98 -6.20
N ALA A 429 -18.88 14.47 -5.06
CA ALA A 429 -18.45 15.75 -4.52
C ALA A 429 -17.02 15.63 -3.98
N LYS A 430 -16.21 16.67 -4.19
CA LYS A 430 -14.84 16.72 -3.66
C LYS A 430 -14.82 16.52 -2.16
N ASN A 431 -13.94 15.64 -1.68
CA ASN A 431 -13.56 15.49 -0.29
C ASN A 431 -12.04 15.30 -0.19
N ALA A 432 -11.35 16.33 0.30
CA ALA A 432 -9.89 16.31 0.47
C ALA A 432 -9.41 15.46 1.66
N CYS A 433 -10.31 15.07 2.57
CA CYS A 433 -9.98 14.25 3.74
C CYS A 433 -10.16 12.73 3.49
N GLY A 434 -10.51 12.34 2.27
CA GLY A 434 -10.60 10.94 1.85
C GLY A 434 -11.72 10.13 2.50
N ALA A 435 -11.70 8.82 2.24
CA ALA A 435 -12.67 7.86 2.73
C ALA A 435 -12.13 6.42 2.71
N VAL A 436 -12.72 5.56 3.52
CA VAL A 436 -12.51 4.10 3.45
C VAL A 436 -13.73 3.45 2.82
N TYR A 437 -13.50 2.64 1.79
CA TYR A 437 -14.52 1.85 1.10
C TYR A 437 -14.50 0.41 1.59
N GLN A 438 -15.69 -0.15 1.76
CA GLN A 438 -15.89 -1.59 1.94
C GLN A 438 -16.32 -2.18 0.60
N LEU A 439 -15.66 -3.27 0.21
CA LEU A 439 -15.96 -4.10 -0.95
C LEU A 439 -16.56 -5.42 -0.47
N ASP A 440 -17.77 -5.75 -0.92
CA ASP A 440 -18.37 -7.06 -0.66
C ASP A 440 -17.83 -8.08 -1.68
N LEU A 441 -17.43 -9.26 -1.21
CA LEU A 441 -16.84 -10.29 -2.05
C LEU A 441 -17.81 -11.45 -2.30
N ALA A 442 -17.75 -12.00 -3.53
CA ALA A 442 -18.31 -13.31 -3.84
C ALA A 442 -17.45 -14.45 -3.24
N GLU A 443 -17.91 -15.70 -3.36
CA GLU A 443 -17.20 -16.89 -2.85
C GLU A 443 -15.81 -17.08 -3.47
N ASN A 444 -15.61 -16.62 -4.70
CA ASN A 444 -14.32 -16.65 -5.41
C ASN A 444 -13.47 -15.40 -5.14
N PHE A 445 -13.74 -14.68 -4.05
CA PHE A 445 -13.07 -13.44 -3.66
C PHE A 445 -13.19 -12.28 -4.63
N GLN A 446 -14.00 -12.37 -5.68
CA GLN A 446 -14.24 -11.27 -6.61
C GLN A 446 -15.16 -10.22 -5.98
N ALA A 447 -14.76 -8.96 -5.93
CA ALA A 447 -15.58 -7.90 -5.38
C ALA A 447 -16.75 -7.58 -6.32
N THR A 448 -17.94 -7.47 -5.74
CA THR A 448 -19.19 -7.26 -6.49
C THR A 448 -19.79 -5.87 -6.29
N SER A 449 -19.44 -5.20 -5.19
CA SER A 449 -19.92 -3.85 -4.87
C SER A 449 -18.92 -3.14 -3.98
N ALA A 450 -18.95 -1.81 -4.01
CA ALA A 450 -18.18 -0.95 -3.13
C ALA A 450 -19.08 0.13 -2.52
N LYS A 451 -18.85 0.48 -1.26
CA LYS A 451 -19.49 1.63 -0.59
C LYS A 451 -18.55 2.24 0.44
N ALA A 452 -18.58 3.56 0.57
CA ALA A 452 -17.87 4.21 1.66
C ALA A 452 -18.48 3.83 3.03
N ILE A 453 -17.63 3.54 4.02
CA ILE A 453 -18.05 3.22 5.39
C ILE A 453 -17.66 4.30 6.40
N VAL A 454 -16.64 5.09 6.09
CA VAL A 454 -16.25 6.29 6.82
C VAL A 454 -15.61 7.26 5.83
N ALA A 455 -15.86 8.54 6.00
CA ALA A 455 -15.24 9.61 5.23
C ALA A 455 -14.71 10.67 6.19
N GLY A 456 -13.52 11.17 5.90
CA GLY A 456 -13.00 12.35 6.57
C GLY A 456 -13.87 13.56 6.27
N LYS A 457 -13.82 14.57 7.14
CA LYS A 457 -14.67 15.75 7.01
C LYS A 457 -13.82 17.00 6.93
N PRO A 458 -13.81 17.72 5.80
CA PRO A 458 -13.15 19.00 5.70
C PRO A 458 -13.71 19.99 6.72
N LEU A 459 -12.83 20.63 7.49
CA LEU A 459 -13.18 21.56 8.55
C LEU A 459 -12.08 22.62 8.71
N THR A 460 -12.48 23.89 8.75
CA THR A 460 -11.55 25.00 9.01
C THR A 460 -11.62 25.43 10.46
N TYR A 461 -10.47 25.50 11.11
CA TYR A 461 -10.34 26.00 12.48
C TYR A 461 -9.93 27.48 12.51
N PRO A 462 -10.36 28.26 13.52
CA PRO A 462 -9.90 29.64 13.69
C PRO A 462 -8.39 29.73 13.87
N GLU A 463 -7.76 30.72 13.23
CA GLU A 463 -6.36 31.07 13.47
C GLU A 463 -6.08 31.27 14.97
N GLY A 464 -5.00 30.68 15.47
CA GLY A 464 -4.60 30.76 16.88
C GLY A 464 -5.37 29.85 17.84
N SER A 465 -6.31 29.04 17.36
CA SER A 465 -6.84 27.91 18.14
C SER A 465 -5.80 26.79 18.26
N GLU A 466 -5.96 25.88 19.24
CA GLU A 466 -5.09 24.71 19.39
C GLU A 466 -5.14 23.75 18.19
N TYR A 467 -6.23 23.80 17.42
CA TYR A 467 -6.47 23.01 16.20
C TYR A 467 -6.06 23.74 14.91
N ALA A 468 -5.51 24.96 15.00
CA ALA A 468 -5.04 25.68 13.83
C ALA A 468 -3.95 24.87 13.10
N GLY A 469 -4.02 24.83 11.77
CA GLY A 469 -3.14 24.03 10.92
C GLY A 469 -3.72 22.69 10.48
N ASN A 470 -4.91 22.30 10.97
CA ASN A 470 -5.64 21.14 10.46
C ASN A 470 -6.74 21.60 9.49
N GLU A 471 -6.93 20.85 8.40
CA GLU A 471 -8.00 21.07 7.41
C GLU A 471 -9.09 20.00 7.43
N CYS A 472 -8.89 18.94 8.22
CA CYS A 472 -9.86 17.89 8.49
C CYS A 472 -10.31 17.92 9.95
N ASP A 473 -11.52 17.42 10.21
CA ASP A 473 -12.10 17.33 11.55
C ASP A 473 -11.23 16.46 12.46
N ILE A 474 -10.62 17.07 13.48
CA ILE A 474 -9.68 16.42 14.41
C ILE A 474 -10.29 15.28 15.23
N ASP A 475 -11.60 15.06 15.19
CA ASP A 475 -12.25 13.89 15.79
C ASP A 475 -12.67 12.83 14.75
N GLY A 476 -12.25 12.99 13.49
CA GLY A 476 -12.47 12.06 12.37
C GLY A 476 -11.15 11.64 11.69
N ILE A 477 -11.25 10.85 10.61
CA ILE A 477 -10.07 10.50 9.79
C ILE A 477 -9.71 11.64 8.82
N ALA A 478 -8.44 11.69 8.41
CA ALA A 478 -7.93 12.50 7.33
C ALA A 478 -6.98 11.66 6.47
N ASN A 479 -7.15 11.73 5.15
CA ASN A 479 -6.32 11.04 4.15
C ASN A 479 -5.95 9.61 4.58
N PRO A 480 -6.95 8.72 4.74
CA PRO A 480 -6.68 7.35 5.15
C PRO A 480 -5.80 6.67 4.12
N ASP A 481 -4.80 5.97 4.62
CA ASP A 481 -3.81 5.25 3.84
C ASP A 481 -3.84 3.75 4.23
N ASN A 482 -2.93 3.30 5.07
CA ASN A 482 -2.78 1.88 5.32
C ASN A 482 -3.87 1.35 6.28
N LEU A 483 -4.34 0.12 6.04
CA LEU A 483 -5.46 -0.49 6.77
C LEU A 483 -5.11 -1.89 7.30
N THR A 484 -5.66 -2.25 8.47
CA THR A 484 -5.70 -3.65 8.91
C THR A 484 -6.99 -3.98 9.65
N TYR A 485 -7.49 -5.20 9.47
CA TYR A 485 -8.64 -5.72 10.19
C TYR A 485 -8.20 -6.59 11.37
N ILE A 486 -8.92 -6.53 12.50
CA ILE A 486 -8.71 -7.40 13.66
C ILE A 486 -9.85 -8.43 13.71
N PRO A 487 -9.60 -9.68 13.29
CA PRO A 487 -10.61 -10.75 13.28
C PRO A 487 -11.17 -11.05 14.66
N GLY A 488 -12.47 -11.34 14.70
CA GLY A 488 -13.24 -11.67 15.89
C GLY A 488 -13.77 -10.46 16.67
N TYR A 489 -13.40 -9.22 16.33
CA TYR A 489 -13.71 -8.02 17.12
C TYR A 489 -14.40 -6.90 16.34
N ASN A 490 -14.77 -7.13 15.07
CA ASN A 490 -15.40 -6.11 14.21
C ASN A 490 -14.64 -4.78 14.19
N THR A 491 -13.31 -4.83 14.22
CA THR A 491 -12.47 -3.64 14.36
C THR A 491 -11.57 -3.46 13.15
N LEU A 492 -11.70 -2.30 12.51
CA LEU A 492 -10.82 -1.84 11.45
C LEU A 492 -9.84 -0.80 12.02
N ILE A 493 -8.56 -0.97 11.75
CA ILE A 493 -7.52 0.00 12.04
C ILE A 493 -7.22 0.78 10.76
N ILE A 494 -7.14 2.10 10.89
CA ILE A 494 -6.97 3.06 9.79
C ILE A 494 -5.77 3.95 10.14
N GLY A 495 -4.69 3.86 9.38
CA GLY A 495 -3.59 4.83 9.41
C GLY A 495 -3.87 6.01 8.50
N GLU A 496 -3.23 7.12 8.80
CA GLU A 496 -3.26 8.35 8.03
C GLU A 496 -1.88 8.63 7.42
N ASP A 497 -1.90 9.17 6.20
CA ASP A 497 -0.81 9.88 5.52
C ASP A 497 -1.37 11.23 5.05
N THR A 498 -1.08 12.30 5.78
CA THR A 498 -1.68 13.61 5.53
C THR A 498 -0.66 14.71 5.25
N GLY A 499 -0.72 15.27 4.04
CA GLY A 499 0.06 16.48 3.71
C GLY A 499 -0.50 17.78 4.33
N GLU A 500 -1.83 17.94 4.31
CA GLU A 500 -2.52 19.17 4.79
C GLU A 500 -3.72 18.86 5.73
N GLY A 501 -4.09 17.58 5.90
CA GLY A 501 -5.31 17.16 6.59
C GLY A 501 -5.23 17.33 8.10
N HIS A 502 -4.39 16.52 8.75
CA HIS A 502 -4.03 16.66 10.15
C HIS A 502 -2.58 17.12 10.28
N GLN A 503 -2.25 17.90 11.32
CA GLN A 503 -0.86 18.31 11.53
C GLN A 503 0.04 17.16 12.04
N ASN A 504 -0.58 16.23 12.77
CA ASN A 504 0.06 15.01 13.24
C ASN A 504 -0.84 13.86 12.85
N ASP A 505 -0.30 12.96 12.06
CA ASP A 505 -1.02 11.81 11.57
C ASP A 505 -1.35 10.85 12.70
N ALA A 506 -2.49 10.19 12.56
CA ALA A 506 -3.04 9.31 13.57
C ALA A 506 -3.30 7.91 13.05
N ILE A 507 -3.32 6.95 13.99
CA ILE A 507 -3.97 5.66 13.74
C ILE A 507 -5.28 5.65 14.51
N TRP A 508 -6.35 5.24 13.84
CA TRP A 508 -7.69 5.12 14.38
C TRP A 508 -8.13 3.67 14.49
N SER A 509 -8.84 3.34 15.56
CA SER A 509 -9.59 2.10 15.72
C SER A 509 -11.07 2.40 15.48
N MET A 510 -11.65 1.81 14.44
CA MET A 510 -13.06 1.92 14.10
C MET A 510 -13.79 0.62 14.44
N ASN A 511 -14.82 0.70 15.27
CA ASN A 511 -15.76 -0.40 15.46
C ASN A 511 -16.78 -0.40 14.32
N LEU A 512 -16.82 -1.46 13.52
CA LEU A 512 -17.60 -1.54 12.28
C LEU A 512 -19.12 -1.70 12.51
N GLU A 513 -19.54 -2.14 13.70
CA GLU A 513 -20.96 -2.25 14.03
C GLU A 513 -21.56 -0.92 14.47
N THR A 514 -20.84 -0.19 15.32
CA THR A 514 -21.29 1.08 15.92
C THR A 514 -20.81 2.32 15.17
N ALA A 515 -19.86 2.15 14.25
CA ALA A 515 -19.09 3.22 13.60
C ALA A 515 -18.31 4.11 14.59
N ALA A 516 -18.11 3.68 15.84
CA ALA A 516 -17.33 4.43 16.82
C ALA A 516 -15.84 4.45 16.39
N LEU A 517 -15.28 5.65 16.33
CA LEU A 517 -13.90 5.92 15.94
C LEU A 517 -13.10 6.37 17.18
N THR A 518 -11.95 5.76 17.43
CA THR A 518 -11.06 6.07 18.57
C THR A 518 -9.63 6.26 18.09
N ARG A 519 -9.03 7.41 18.37
CA ARG A 519 -7.60 7.62 18.11
C ARG A 519 -6.77 6.73 19.03
N VAL A 520 -5.87 5.93 18.47
CA VAL A 520 -5.01 5.00 19.22
C VAL A 520 -3.52 5.31 19.09
N PHE A 521 -3.15 6.20 18.15
CA PHE A 521 -1.78 6.63 17.90
C PHE A 521 -1.74 8.07 17.36
N SER A 522 -0.63 8.77 17.56
CA SER A 522 -0.30 10.05 16.93
C SER A 522 1.21 10.14 16.69
N THR A 523 1.61 10.61 15.50
CA THR A 523 3.02 10.81 15.11
C THR A 523 3.57 12.14 15.62
N PRO A 524 4.90 12.32 15.61
CA PRO A 524 5.53 13.64 15.65
C PRO A 524 5.20 14.49 14.41
N TYR A 525 5.56 15.76 14.46
CA TYR A 525 5.40 16.72 13.35
C TYR A 525 5.88 16.18 12.01
N GLY A 526 5.12 16.46 10.94
CA GLY A 526 5.54 16.22 9.56
C GLY A 526 5.93 14.78 9.25
N SER A 527 5.39 13.84 10.02
CA SER A 527 5.57 12.40 9.84
C SER A 527 4.21 11.79 9.56
N GLU A 528 4.19 10.77 8.71
CA GLU A 528 3.01 9.95 8.46
C GLU A 528 3.02 8.67 9.33
N THR A 529 1.86 8.01 9.37
CA THR A 529 1.75 6.65 9.93
C THR A 529 1.80 5.60 8.84
N THR A 530 2.84 4.78 8.83
CA THR A 530 2.91 3.65 7.90
C THR A 530 2.72 2.31 8.62
N SER A 531 2.42 1.28 7.83
CA SER A 531 2.40 -0.11 8.30
C SER A 531 1.43 -0.47 9.45
N PRO A 532 0.24 0.14 9.68
CA PRO A 532 -0.77 -0.45 10.55
C PRO A 532 -1.10 -1.86 10.06
N TYR A 533 -0.55 -2.87 10.74
CA TYR A 533 -0.68 -4.27 10.37
C TYR A 533 -0.83 -5.14 11.61
N TRP A 534 -1.87 -5.97 11.60
CA TRP A 534 -2.24 -6.79 12.75
C TRP A 534 -1.60 -8.18 12.68
N TYR A 535 -0.87 -8.53 13.73
CA TYR A 535 -0.35 -9.88 13.96
C TYR A 535 -1.07 -10.46 15.18
N PRO A 536 -2.05 -11.38 15.01
CA PRO A 536 -2.88 -11.87 16.11
C PRO A 536 -2.11 -12.75 17.11
N ASP A 537 -1.10 -13.48 16.63
CA ASP A 537 -0.31 -14.41 17.44
C ASP A 537 1.09 -14.61 16.84
N VAL A 538 2.08 -14.00 17.50
CA VAL A 538 3.51 -14.26 17.33
C VAL A 538 4.02 -14.83 18.65
N ASN A 539 4.12 -16.16 18.73
CA ASN A 539 4.54 -16.93 19.91
C ASN A 539 3.80 -16.57 21.22
N GLY A 540 2.48 -16.38 21.15
CA GLY A 540 1.63 -16.13 22.31
C GLY A 540 1.33 -14.65 22.58
N HIS A 541 1.79 -13.74 21.72
CA HIS A 541 1.56 -12.30 21.83
C HIS A 541 1.01 -11.72 20.53
N GLY A 542 0.10 -10.77 20.62
CA GLY A 542 -0.39 -9.99 19.47
C GLY A 542 0.37 -8.66 19.31
N TYR A 543 0.41 -8.13 18.10
CA TYR A 543 1.08 -6.87 17.76
C TYR A 543 0.27 -6.09 16.74
N LEU A 544 0.08 -4.80 16.99
CA LEU A 544 -0.33 -3.85 15.96
C LEU A 544 0.90 -3.06 15.56
N MET A 545 1.45 -3.33 14.38
CA MET A 545 2.57 -2.55 13.84
C MET A 545 2.15 -1.09 13.67
N ALA A 546 3.07 -0.18 13.94
CA ALA A 546 2.90 1.25 13.75
C ALA A 546 4.29 1.83 13.49
N VAL A 547 4.50 2.35 12.29
CA VAL A 547 5.77 2.93 11.87
C VAL A 547 5.57 4.44 11.72
N VAL A 548 6.58 5.20 12.15
CA VAL A 548 6.62 6.65 11.95
C VAL A 548 7.64 6.89 10.85
N GLN A 549 7.13 7.17 9.65
CA GLN A 549 7.95 7.50 8.49
C GLN A 549 8.43 8.96 8.59
N HIS A 550 9.66 9.23 8.15
CA HIS A 550 10.23 10.55 7.87
C HIS A 550 9.83 11.74 8.78
N PRO A 551 9.96 11.65 10.13
CA PRO A 551 9.57 12.76 11.00
C PRO A 551 10.14 14.11 10.55
N TYR A 552 9.30 15.14 10.54
CA TYR A 552 9.57 16.48 10.03
C TYR A 552 9.88 16.54 8.52
N GLY A 553 9.39 15.58 7.73
CA GLY A 553 9.71 15.39 6.32
C GLY A 553 8.68 15.93 5.33
N GLU A 554 7.40 15.94 5.69
CA GLU A 554 6.32 16.41 4.78
C GLU A 554 5.89 17.85 5.05
N SER A 555 5.75 18.17 6.33
CA SER A 555 5.35 19.47 6.85
C SER A 555 6.17 19.80 8.09
N ASP A 556 6.08 21.04 8.59
CA ASP A 556 6.74 21.44 9.84
C ASP A 556 8.27 21.17 9.86
N GLU A 557 8.95 21.14 8.71
CA GLU A 557 10.42 20.96 8.60
C GLU A 557 11.18 21.98 9.47
N ASP A 558 10.64 23.19 9.61
CA ASP A 558 11.20 24.27 10.44
C ASP A 558 11.15 23.97 11.94
N LYS A 559 10.44 22.92 12.36
CA LYS A 559 10.35 22.45 13.75
C LYS A 559 11.46 21.48 14.12
N LEU A 560 12.23 20.95 13.17
CA LEU A 560 13.34 20.03 13.46
C LEU A 560 14.44 20.74 14.27
N GLN A 561 14.79 20.19 15.44
CA GLN A 561 15.80 20.77 16.34
C GLN A 561 17.08 19.95 16.39
N ASP A 562 16.98 18.63 16.41
CA ASP A 562 18.09 17.68 16.34
C ASP A 562 17.91 16.76 15.12
N ALA A 563 18.96 16.56 14.33
CA ALA A 563 18.91 15.68 13.16
C ALA A 563 18.53 14.23 13.52
N ALA A 564 18.77 13.79 14.76
CA ALA A 564 18.35 12.47 15.23
C ALA A 564 16.83 12.35 15.42
N ASP A 565 16.09 13.45 15.51
CA ASP A 565 14.63 13.43 15.63
C ASP A 565 13.97 13.04 14.30
N ALA A 566 14.63 13.33 13.17
CA ALA A 566 14.16 12.98 11.82
C ALA A 566 14.36 11.50 11.46
N GLN A 567 14.94 10.68 12.34
CA GLN A 567 15.10 9.24 12.11
C GLN A 567 13.76 8.50 12.26
N ALA A 568 13.46 7.62 11.31
CA ALA A 568 12.24 6.81 11.30
C ALA A 568 12.13 5.96 12.58
N TYR A 569 10.90 5.64 12.98
CA TYR A 569 10.64 4.74 14.10
C TYR A 569 9.95 3.48 13.59
N VAL A 570 10.59 2.32 13.77
CA VAL A 570 9.99 1.02 13.45
C VAL A 570 9.59 0.35 14.75
N GLY A 571 8.28 0.18 14.94
CA GLY A 571 7.72 -0.27 16.20
C GLY A 571 6.32 -0.83 16.11
N TYR A 572 5.72 -1.01 17.27
CA TYR A 572 4.37 -1.54 17.42
C TYR A 572 3.68 -0.95 18.65
N ILE A 573 2.36 -0.93 18.61
CA ILE A 573 1.48 -0.80 19.77
C ILE A 573 1.28 -2.21 20.34
N GLY A 574 1.43 -2.38 21.65
CA GLY A 574 1.29 -3.68 22.33
C GLY A 574 2.38 -3.91 23.41
N PRO A 575 2.79 -5.16 23.66
CA PRO A 575 2.23 -6.41 23.15
C PRO A 575 0.81 -6.66 23.67
N PHE A 576 -0.03 -7.30 22.87
CA PHE A 576 -1.35 -7.77 23.25
C PHE A 576 -1.26 -9.23 23.72
N PRO A 577 -2.21 -9.74 24.54
CA PRO A 577 -2.40 -11.19 24.61
C PRO A 577 -2.67 -11.75 23.21
N ALA A 578 -2.21 -12.97 22.90
CA ALA A 578 -2.56 -13.62 21.64
C ALA A 578 -4.08 -13.70 21.46
N LEU A 579 -4.54 -13.29 20.28
CA LEU A 579 -5.94 -13.39 19.87
C LEU A 579 -6.10 -14.54 18.88
N ALA A 580 -7.30 -15.11 18.81
CA ALA A 580 -7.58 -16.17 17.85
C ALA A 580 -7.36 -15.67 16.42
N LYS A 581 -6.84 -16.57 15.57
CA LYS A 581 -6.64 -16.31 14.13
C LYS A 581 -7.94 -16.37 13.35
#